data_AF-A0A392QE66-F1
#
_entry.id   AF-A0A392QE66-F1
#
_cell.length_a   1.000
_cell.length_b   1.000
_cell.length_c   1.000
_cell.angle_alpha   90.00
_cell.angle_beta   90.00
_cell.angle_gamma   90.00
#
_symmetry.space_group_name_H-M   'P 1'
#
loop_
_entity.id
_entity.type
_entity.pdbx_description
1 polymer ?
#
loop_
_entity_poly.entity_id
_entity_poly.type
_entity_poly.pdbx_seq_one_letter_code
_entity_poly.pdbx_strand_id
1 'polypeptide(L)'
;QNRLSVHLQHLVSLPKILQPYWDSHVAIGAPKWQGPEEQDSRWFEPVKWKNFSHVSTAPIENPETFIGDFSGVYIVTGAQLGVWDFGSRNVLYMKLLYSRLPGCTIRRSLWDHIPNKSPKSTTAGNTSNADDTTNLSSRENNTTTNKLVKYVDLSEMSKGPEDPPGHWLVTGGKLGVEKGKIILRLKYSLLNY
;
A
#
# COMPACT_ATOMS: atom_id res chain seq x y z
N GLN A 1 14.72 12.92 -12.42
CA GLN A 1 13.42 12.51 -13.01
C GLN A 1 12.52 12.11 -11.84
N ASN A 2 11.31 12.70 -11.69
CA ASN A 2 10.42 12.36 -10.56
C ASN A 2 9.63 11.10 -10.91
N ARG A 3 9.68 10.06 -10.06
CA ARG A 3 8.95 8.80 -10.24
C ARG A 3 8.08 8.53 -9.03
N LEU A 4 6.92 7.94 -9.27
CA LEU A 4 6.03 7.43 -8.22
C LEU A 4 6.08 5.90 -8.28
N SER A 5 6.38 5.27 -7.15
CA SER A 5 6.46 3.81 -7.00
C SER A 5 5.70 3.38 -5.75
N VAL A 6 5.14 2.17 -5.81
CA VAL A 6 4.59 1.49 -4.62
C VAL A 6 5.65 0.50 -4.17
N HIS A 7 6.09 0.63 -2.93
CA HIS A 7 7.01 -0.30 -2.31
C HIS A 7 6.22 -1.20 -1.36
N LEU A 8 6.26 -2.51 -1.62
CA LEU A 8 5.77 -3.51 -0.69
C LEU A 8 6.96 -4.07 0.07
N GLN A 9 7.03 -3.80 1.37
CA GLN A 9 8.05 -4.41 2.22
C GLN A 9 7.61 -5.84 2.54
N HIS A 10 8.26 -6.80 1.90
CA HIS A 10 8.14 -8.20 2.24
C HIS A 10 8.97 -8.54 3.47
N LEU A 11 8.56 -9.57 4.19
CA LEU A 11 9.38 -10.16 5.24
C LEU A 11 10.64 -10.72 4.57
N VAL A 12 11.80 -10.16 4.93
CA VAL A 12 13.12 -10.56 4.39
C VAL A 12 13.37 -12.07 4.56
N SER A 13 12.72 -12.67 5.55
CA SER A 13 12.65 -14.12 5.77
C SER A 13 11.20 -14.58 5.84
N LEU A 14 10.88 -15.72 5.23
CA LEU A 14 9.57 -16.35 5.37
C LEU A 14 9.31 -16.72 6.85
N PRO A 15 8.26 -16.18 7.49
CA PRO A 15 7.92 -16.55 8.87
C PRO A 15 7.67 -18.04 9.01
N LYS A 16 8.07 -18.62 10.15
CA LYS A 16 7.84 -20.04 10.47
C LYS A 16 6.36 -20.44 10.34
N ILE A 17 5.44 -19.55 10.71
CA ILE A 17 3.99 -19.79 10.60
C ILE A 17 3.51 -19.93 9.15
N LEU A 18 4.23 -19.35 8.17
CA LEU A 18 3.90 -19.43 6.75
C LEU A 18 4.61 -20.57 6.02
N GLN A 19 5.63 -21.19 6.62
CA GLN A 19 6.39 -22.27 5.98
C GLN A 19 5.51 -23.43 5.47
N PRO A 20 4.51 -23.94 6.22
CA PRO A 20 3.66 -25.04 5.74
C PRO A 20 2.82 -24.68 4.51
N TYR A 21 2.66 -23.38 4.21
CA TYR A 21 1.74 -22.87 3.20
C TYR A 21 2.44 -22.13 2.05
N TRP A 22 3.71 -21.76 2.20
CA TRP A 22 4.48 -20.97 1.23
C TRP A 22 5.92 -21.47 1.02
N ASP A 23 6.38 -22.51 1.72
CA ASP A 23 7.73 -22.99 1.45
C ASP A 23 7.88 -23.47 -0.01
N SER A 24 9.12 -23.57 -0.50
CA SER A 24 9.46 -23.85 -1.90
C SER A 24 8.84 -25.14 -2.44
N HIS A 25 8.48 -26.08 -1.56
CA HIS A 25 7.85 -27.36 -1.89
C HIS A 25 6.32 -27.29 -1.95
N VAL A 26 5.70 -26.18 -1.52
CA VAL A 26 4.25 -26.00 -1.49
C VAL A 26 3.78 -25.47 -2.84
N ALA A 27 2.92 -26.24 -3.51
CA ALA A 27 2.33 -25.84 -4.78
C ALA A 27 1.25 -24.78 -4.57
N ILE A 28 1.63 -23.50 -4.68
CA ILE A 28 0.71 -22.35 -4.54
C ILE A 28 0.17 -21.82 -5.89
N GLY A 29 0.68 -22.33 -7.01
CA GLY A 29 0.32 -21.88 -8.35
C GLY A 29 0.98 -20.56 -8.76
N ALA A 30 0.73 -20.11 -9.99
CA ALA A 30 1.30 -18.87 -10.51
C ALA A 30 0.61 -17.64 -9.90
N PRO A 31 1.37 -16.58 -9.55
CA PRO A 31 0.78 -15.36 -9.04
C PRO A 31 -0.01 -14.65 -10.15
N LYS A 32 -1.13 -14.01 -9.78
CA LYS A 32 -2.08 -13.39 -10.73
C LYS A 32 -2.17 -11.89 -10.50
N TRP A 33 -1.98 -11.10 -11.56
CA TRP A 33 -2.24 -9.66 -11.52
C TRP A 33 -3.74 -9.39 -11.56
N GLN A 34 -4.21 -8.51 -10.66
CA GLN A 34 -5.57 -8.01 -10.65
C GLN A 34 -5.56 -6.49 -10.54
N GLY A 35 -6.54 -5.85 -11.16
CA GLY A 35 -6.69 -4.41 -11.13
C GLY A 35 -8.11 -4.00 -11.47
N PRO A 36 -8.40 -2.70 -11.42
CA PRO A 36 -9.71 -2.18 -11.75
C PRO A 36 -10.04 -2.41 -13.23
N GLU A 37 -11.34 -2.49 -13.52
CA GLU A 37 -11.82 -2.54 -14.90
C GLU A 37 -11.67 -1.16 -15.56
N GLU A 38 -11.07 -1.14 -16.75
CA GLU A 38 -10.72 0.09 -17.46
C GLU A 38 -11.93 0.94 -17.83
N GLN A 39 -13.09 0.32 -18.07
CA GLN A 39 -14.29 1.01 -18.53
C GLN A 39 -15.20 1.50 -17.40
N ASP A 40 -14.96 1.10 -16.14
CA ASP A 40 -15.82 1.49 -15.02
C ASP A 40 -15.47 2.89 -14.48
N SER A 41 -15.83 3.89 -15.28
CA SER A 41 -15.58 5.31 -14.97
C SER A 41 -16.26 5.83 -13.71
N ARG A 42 -17.17 5.06 -13.09
CA ARG A 42 -17.80 5.43 -11.80
C ARG A 42 -16.79 5.56 -10.67
N TRP A 43 -15.63 4.91 -10.81
CA TRP A 43 -14.53 4.96 -9.84
C TRP A 43 -13.48 6.02 -10.17
N PHE A 44 -13.70 6.87 -11.17
CA PHE A 44 -12.70 7.87 -11.57
C PHE A 44 -12.88 9.15 -10.77
N GLU A 45 -11.95 9.42 -9.86
CA GLU A 45 -11.94 10.65 -9.08
C GLU A 45 -10.96 11.67 -9.69
N PRO A 46 -11.36 12.94 -9.87
CA PRO A 46 -10.51 13.95 -10.46
C PRO A 46 -9.39 14.38 -9.49
N VAL A 47 -8.21 14.66 -10.04
CA VAL A 47 -7.05 15.18 -9.28
C VAL A 47 -6.50 16.45 -9.93
N LYS A 48 -6.07 17.41 -9.11
CA LYS A 48 -5.49 18.68 -9.57
C LYS A 48 -4.00 18.52 -9.87
N TRP A 49 -3.66 17.68 -10.85
CA TRP A 49 -2.28 17.44 -11.28
C TRP A 49 -2.13 17.55 -12.80
N LYS A 50 -0.97 18.04 -13.28
CA LYS A 50 -0.71 18.26 -14.72
C LYS A 50 -0.49 16.97 -15.52
N ASN A 51 -0.11 15.86 -14.88
CA ASN A 51 0.26 14.62 -15.58
C ASN A 51 -0.93 13.66 -15.73
N PHE A 52 -1.75 13.52 -14.67
CA PHE A 52 -2.97 12.70 -14.67
C PHE A 52 -4.12 13.58 -14.21
N SER A 53 -5.26 13.47 -14.88
CA SER A 53 -6.46 14.24 -14.53
C SER A 53 -7.38 13.49 -13.58
N HIS A 54 -7.26 12.16 -13.53
CA HIS A 54 -8.09 11.29 -12.69
C HIS A 54 -7.27 10.17 -12.06
N VAL A 55 -7.83 9.57 -11.01
CA VAL A 55 -7.35 8.36 -10.34
C VAL A 55 -8.49 7.37 -10.27
N SER A 56 -8.23 6.10 -10.60
CA SER A 56 -9.18 5.02 -10.36
C SER A 56 -9.15 4.63 -8.88
N THR A 57 -10.28 4.80 -8.19
CA THR A 57 -10.46 4.49 -6.76
C THR A 57 -11.20 3.18 -6.52
N ALA A 58 -11.36 2.37 -7.57
CA ALA A 58 -11.95 1.05 -7.51
C ALA A 58 -11.16 0.15 -6.54
N PRO A 59 -11.85 -0.56 -5.62
CA PRO A 59 -11.20 -1.52 -4.75
C PRO A 59 -10.64 -2.70 -5.55
N ILE A 60 -9.40 -3.09 -5.24
CA ILE A 60 -8.74 -4.26 -5.82
C ILE A 60 -8.67 -5.31 -4.73
N GLU A 61 -9.50 -6.33 -4.86
CA GLU A 61 -9.59 -7.47 -3.96
C GLU A 61 -9.75 -8.74 -4.79
N ASN A 62 -9.25 -9.88 -4.32
CA ASN A 62 -9.43 -11.14 -5.04
C ASN A 62 -10.81 -11.76 -4.73
N PRO A 63 -11.72 -11.87 -5.72
CA PRO A 63 -13.08 -12.40 -5.50
C PRO A 63 -13.09 -13.88 -5.11
N GLU A 64 -12.07 -14.66 -5.51
CA GLU A 64 -11.94 -16.08 -5.12
C GLU A 64 -11.80 -16.26 -3.59
N THR A 65 -11.44 -15.19 -2.88
CA THR A 65 -11.32 -15.19 -1.41
C THR A 65 -12.68 -15.25 -0.69
N PHE A 66 -13.77 -14.89 -1.36
CA PHE A 66 -15.12 -14.83 -0.77
C PHE A 66 -15.98 -16.05 -1.11
N ILE A 67 -15.58 -16.80 -2.13
CA ILE A 67 -16.25 -18.03 -2.53
C ILE A 67 -15.71 -19.09 -1.57
N GLY A 68 -16.58 -19.65 -0.73
CA GLY A 68 -16.26 -20.59 0.37
C GLY A 68 -15.64 -21.92 -0.06
N ASP A 69 -14.95 -21.97 -1.19
CA ASP A 69 -14.05 -23.05 -1.54
C ASP A 69 -12.91 -23.07 -0.52
N PHE A 70 -12.70 -24.22 0.10
CA PHE A 70 -11.58 -24.54 1.00
C PHE A 70 -10.20 -24.48 0.31
N SER A 71 -10.07 -23.70 -0.77
CA SER A 71 -8.92 -23.66 -1.65
C SER A 71 -7.80 -22.74 -1.13
N GLY A 72 -8.08 -21.83 -0.20
CA GLY A 72 -7.07 -20.99 0.47
C GLY A 72 -7.34 -19.50 0.34
N VAL A 73 -6.41 -18.69 0.86
CA VAL A 73 -6.49 -17.23 0.85
C VAL A 73 -5.53 -16.66 -0.19
N TYR A 74 -5.88 -15.54 -0.82
CA TYR A 74 -4.94 -14.81 -1.67
C TYR A 74 -4.44 -13.56 -0.96
N ILE A 75 -3.13 -13.39 -0.94
CA ILE A 75 -2.47 -12.21 -0.38
C ILE A 75 -1.73 -11.44 -1.48
N VAL A 76 -1.52 -10.16 -1.23
CA VAL A 76 -0.82 -9.25 -2.13
C VAL A 76 0.69 -9.44 -1.96
N THR A 77 1.38 -9.69 -3.07
CA THR A 77 2.83 -9.86 -3.13
C THR A 77 3.54 -9.01 -4.15
N GLY A 78 2.80 -8.12 -4.80
CA GLY A 78 3.32 -7.18 -5.77
C GLY A 78 2.32 -6.06 -5.97
N ALA A 79 2.82 -4.90 -6.36
CA ALA A 79 2.00 -3.76 -6.72
C ALA A 79 2.63 -3.05 -7.91
N GLN A 80 1.78 -2.54 -8.81
CA GLN A 80 2.21 -1.79 -9.97
C GLN A 80 1.27 -0.61 -10.18
N LEU A 81 1.84 0.53 -10.59
CA LEU A 81 1.09 1.68 -11.06
C LEU A 81 1.08 1.69 -12.59
N GLY A 82 -0.06 2.06 -13.16
CA GLY A 82 -0.23 2.23 -14.59
C GLY A 82 -1.08 3.45 -14.89
N VAL A 83 -1.13 3.83 -16.16
CA VAL A 83 -1.89 4.97 -16.64
C VAL A 83 -2.72 4.51 -17.82
N TRP A 84 -4.03 4.73 -17.75
CA TRP A 84 -4.91 4.60 -18.90
C TRP A 84 -5.04 5.95 -19.60
N ASP A 85 -5.09 5.90 -20.94
CA ASP A 85 -5.26 7.06 -21.79
C ASP A 85 -6.66 7.04 -22.40
N PHE A 86 -7.47 8.03 -22.03
CA PHE A 86 -8.80 8.29 -22.58
C PHE A 86 -8.83 9.66 -23.27
N GLY A 87 -7.79 9.97 -24.05
CA GLY A 87 -7.65 11.18 -24.84
C GLY A 87 -7.46 12.44 -23.98
N SER A 88 -8.57 13.04 -23.54
CA SER A 88 -8.52 14.21 -22.63
C SER A 88 -8.33 13.82 -21.16
N ARG A 89 -8.49 12.54 -20.83
CA ARG A 89 -8.33 12.03 -19.47
C ARG A 89 -7.20 11.02 -19.40
N ASN A 90 -6.21 11.31 -18.56
CA ASN A 90 -5.23 10.31 -18.15
C ASN A 90 -5.60 9.84 -16.74
N VAL A 91 -5.84 8.54 -16.59
CA VAL A 91 -6.33 7.94 -15.35
C VAL A 91 -5.21 7.10 -14.74
N LEU A 92 -4.71 7.50 -13.58
CA LEU A 92 -3.79 6.69 -12.79
C LEU A 92 -4.55 5.51 -12.17
N TYR A 93 -4.04 4.30 -12.34
CA TYR A 93 -4.58 3.10 -11.72
C TYR A 93 -3.48 2.29 -11.04
N MET A 94 -3.91 1.38 -10.15
CA MET A 94 -3.03 0.41 -9.49
C MET A 94 -3.44 -1.01 -9.89
N LYS A 95 -2.46 -1.91 -9.97
CA LYS A 95 -2.66 -3.36 -10.03
C LYS A 95 -1.94 -4.00 -8.86
N LEU A 96 -2.51 -5.08 -8.33
CA LEU A 96 -1.94 -5.88 -7.26
C LEU A 96 -1.67 -7.29 -7.77
N LEU A 97 -0.52 -7.84 -7.43
CA LEU A 97 -0.15 -9.23 -7.71
C LEU A 97 -0.59 -10.07 -6.52
N TYR A 98 -1.41 -11.08 -6.78
CA TYR A 98 -1.90 -12.00 -5.76
C TYR A 98 -1.17 -13.33 -5.83
N SER A 99 -0.84 -13.88 -4.67
CA SER A 99 -0.31 -15.23 -4.50
C SER A 99 -1.19 -16.00 -3.50
N ARG A 100 -1.33 -17.30 -3.71
CA ARG A 100 -2.23 -18.16 -2.93
C ARG A 100 -1.53 -18.71 -1.68
N LEU A 101 -2.27 -18.77 -0.60
CA LEU A 101 -1.99 -19.45 0.66
C LEU A 101 -2.99 -20.59 0.82
N PRO A 102 -2.64 -21.83 0.42
CA PRO A 102 -3.52 -22.98 0.58
C PRO A 102 -3.81 -23.25 2.07
N GLY A 103 -4.94 -23.90 2.37
CA GLY A 103 -5.30 -24.33 3.74
C GLY A 103 -5.64 -23.20 4.73
N CYS A 104 -5.28 -21.95 4.43
CA CYS A 104 -5.61 -20.81 5.25
C CYS A 104 -7.05 -20.32 5.01
N THR A 105 -7.64 -19.63 5.99
CA THR A 105 -8.92 -18.91 5.83
C THR A 105 -8.83 -17.50 6.41
N ILE A 106 -9.69 -16.58 5.94
CA ILE A 106 -9.76 -15.23 6.52
C ILE A 106 -10.59 -15.28 7.81
N ARG A 107 -9.98 -14.90 8.92
CA ARG A 107 -10.67 -14.71 10.21
C ARG A 107 -11.34 -13.35 10.30
N ARG A 108 -10.64 -12.31 9.86
CA ARG A 108 -11.10 -10.92 9.92
C ARG A 108 -10.38 -10.07 8.88
N SER A 109 -11.08 -9.12 8.28
CA SER A 109 -10.47 -8.11 7.42
C SER A 109 -10.83 -6.69 7.86
N LEU A 110 -9.91 -5.76 7.65
CA LEU A 110 -10.07 -4.33 7.91
C LEU A 110 -9.55 -3.54 6.71
N TRP A 111 -10.20 -2.43 6.42
CA TRP A 111 -9.60 -1.39 5.61
C TRP A 111 -8.86 -0.41 6.51
N ASP A 112 -7.64 -0.06 6.12
CA ASP A 112 -6.97 1.06 6.75
C ASP A 112 -7.59 2.37 6.28
N HIS A 113 -8.07 3.14 7.25
CA HIS A 113 -8.61 4.48 7.05
C HIS A 113 -7.62 5.56 7.49
N ILE A 114 -6.49 5.19 8.12
CA ILE A 114 -5.58 6.11 8.79
C ILE A 114 -4.14 5.66 8.46
N PRO A 115 -3.35 6.49 7.76
CA PRO A 115 -1.93 6.22 7.60
C PRO A 115 -1.21 6.24 8.95
N ASN A 116 -0.15 5.44 9.08
CA ASN A 116 0.69 5.52 10.26
C ASN A 116 1.20 6.94 10.36
N LYS A 117 0.92 7.59 11.49
CA LYS A 117 1.56 8.86 11.81
C LYS A 117 3.05 8.56 11.75
N SER A 118 3.76 9.20 10.83
CA SER A 118 5.21 9.22 10.85
C SER A 118 5.67 9.43 12.30
N PRO A 119 6.79 8.83 12.74
CA PRO A 119 7.31 9.13 14.07
C PRO A 119 7.40 10.65 14.16
N LYS A 120 6.53 11.23 14.99
CA LYS A 120 6.65 12.62 15.37
C LYS A 120 8.07 12.69 15.91
N SER A 121 8.94 13.45 15.24
CA SER A 121 10.06 14.04 15.94
C SER A 121 9.49 14.60 17.23
N THR A 122 9.81 13.96 18.34
CA THR A 122 9.41 14.37 19.69
C THR A 122 10.10 15.69 19.96
N THR A 123 9.55 16.78 19.45
CA THR A 123 9.86 18.10 19.99
C THR A 123 8.99 18.25 21.23
N ALA A 124 9.43 17.60 22.31
CA ALA A 124 9.00 17.97 23.64
C ALA A 124 9.59 19.35 23.92
N GLY A 125 8.72 20.36 24.02
CA GLY A 125 9.13 21.64 24.57
C GLY A 125 9.42 21.50 26.06
N ASN A 126 10.55 22.03 26.51
CA ASN A 126 10.55 23.09 27.54
C ASN A 126 11.95 23.70 27.76
N THR A 127 11.99 25.02 27.54
CA THR A 127 12.68 26.10 28.28
C THR A 127 14.22 26.20 28.39
N SER A 128 14.67 27.42 28.05
CA SER A 128 15.79 28.23 28.56
C SER A 128 17.13 28.30 27.78
N ASN A 129 17.31 29.47 27.17
CA ASN A 129 18.50 30.34 27.03
C ASN A 129 19.87 29.84 26.52
N ALA A 130 20.39 30.68 25.60
CA ALA A 130 21.76 31.09 25.31
C ALA A 130 22.66 30.21 24.39
N ASP A 131 23.26 30.93 23.42
CA ASP A 131 24.40 30.66 22.54
C ASP A 131 25.15 29.34 22.68
N ASP A 132 25.36 28.62 21.57
CA ASP A 132 26.70 28.50 20.98
C ASP A 132 26.64 27.88 19.57
N THR A 133 27.44 28.42 18.67
CA THR A 133 27.67 27.97 17.30
C THR A 133 28.57 26.74 17.27
N THR A 134 28.13 25.62 16.71
CA THR A 134 29.01 24.73 15.92
C THR A 134 28.22 23.85 14.95
N ASN A 135 28.66 23.90 13.69
CA ASN A 135 28.23 23.07 12.58
C ASN A 135 28.53 21.59 12.82
N LEU A 136 27.52 20.72 12.65
CA LEU A 136 27.69 19.34 12.21
C LEU A 136 26.64 19.04 11.14
N SER A 137 26.98 19.46 9.93
CA SER A 137 26.30 19.16 8.68
C SER A 137 26.53 17.69 8.29
N SER A 138 25.54 16.83 8.48
CA SER A 138 25.39 15.58 7.73
C SER A 138 23.98 15.01 7.83
N ARG A 139 22.99 15.82 7.46
CA ARG A 139 21.77 15.26 6.87
C ARG A 139 21.61 15.92 5.52
N GLU A 140 21.92 15.15 4.49
CA GLU A 140 21.75 15.54 3.09
C GLU A 140 20.32 16.02 2.89
N ASN A 141 20.19 17.34 2.93
CA ASN A 141 19.05 18.06 2.42
C ASN A 141 19.03 17.78 0.92
N ASN A 142 18.24 16.78 0.51
CA ASN A 142 17.78 16.67 -0.87
C ASN A 142 16.81 17.82 -1.15
N THR A 143 17.36 19.03 -1.22
CA THR A 143 16.69 20.30 -1.58
C THR A 143 16.41 20.42 -3.08
N THR A 144 16.56 19.33 -3.82
CA THR A 144 16.08 19.20 -5.19
C THR A 144 15.01 18.11 -5.27
N THR A 145 13.80 18.52 -5.62
CA THR A 145 12.75 17.68 -6.23
C THR A 145 11.98 16.68 -5.36
N ASN A 146 10.97 17.18 -4.63
CA ASN A 146 9.80 16.36 -4.29
C ASN A 146 8.50 17.06 -4.71
N LYS A 147 8.42 17.42 -6.01
CA LYS A 147 7.20 17.98 -6.64
C LYS A 147 5.97 17.07 -6.49
N LEU A 148 6.16 15.81 -6.12
CA LEU A 148 5.10 14.82 -5.94
C LEU A 148 4.43 14.89 -4.56
N VAL A 149 5.10 15.37 -3.51
CA VAL A 149 4.56 15.40 -2.13
C VAL A 149 3.35 16.34 -1.97
N LYS A 150 3.21 17.31 -2.88
CA LYS A 150 1.99 18.15 -2.98
C LYS A 150 0.80 17.43 -3.60
N TYR A 151 1.03 16.34 -4.32
CA TYR A 151 0.00 15.58 -5.05
C TYR A 151 -0.25 14.21 -4.47
N VAL A 152 0.71 13.63 -3.74
CA VAL A 152 0.65 12.27 -3.22
C VAL A 152 0.95 12.30 -1.73
N ASP A 153 0.16 11.58 -0.96
CA ASP A 153 0.50 11.24 0.42
C ASP A 153 1.52 10.10 0.41
N LEU A 154 2.69 10.35 0.99
CA LEU A 154 3.79 9.39 1.08
C LEU A 154 3.82 8.67 2.43
N SER A 155 2.78 8.80 3.24
CA SER A 155 2.70 8.11 4.52
C SER A 155 2.74 6.59 4.31
N GLU A 156 3.59 5.92 5.07
CA GLU A 156 3.72 4.47 5.02
C GLU A 156 2.49 3.82 5.66
N MET A 157 1.99 2.76 5.01
CA MET A 157 0.90 1.94 5.50
C MET A 157 1.51 0.64 6.03
N SER A 158 1.34 0.37 7.32
CA SER A 158 1.75 -0.92 7.89
C SER A 158 0.80 -1.35 9.01
N LYS A 159 0.57 -2.66 9.07
CA LYS A 159 0.02 -3.35 10.23
C LYS A 159 0.88 -4.54 10.56
N GLY A 160 1.21 -4.72 11.83
CA GLY A 160 2.27 -5.63 12.24
C GLY A 160 1.99 -6.40 13.52
N PRO A 161 3.02 -7.05 14.08
CA PRO A 161 2.97 -7.71 15.39
C PRO A 161 2.50 -6.81 16.53
N GLU A 162 2.72 -5.51 16.42
CA GLU A 162 2.26 -4.47 17.33
C GLU A 162 0.75 -4.21 17.28
N ASP A 163 0.05 -4.65 16.22
CA ASP A 163 -1.40 -4.56 16.08
C ASP A 163 -2.08 -5.86 16.54
N PRO A 164 -2.76 -5.90 17.70
CA PRO A 164 -3.44 -7.10 18.17
C PRO A 164 -4.41 -7.65 17.11
N PRO A 165 -4.39 -8.98 16.81
CA PRO A 165 -3.71 -10.04 17.54
C PRO A 165 -2.29 -10.41 17.03
N GLY A 166 -1.63 -9.57 16.22
CA GLY A 166 -0.19 -9.63 16.00
C GLY A 166 0.30 -10.29 14.69
N HIS A 167 -0.54 -10.43 13.67
CA HIS A 167 -0.09 -10.84 12.33
C HIS A 167 -1.13 -10.49 11.27
N TRP A 168 -0.83 -9.50 10.43
CA TRP A 168 -1.72 -9.00 9.40
C TRP A 168 -1.08 -9.14 8.02
N LEU A 169 -1.84 -9.62 7.05
CA LEU A 169 -1.40 -9.73 5.65
C LEU A 169 -2.24 -8.81 4.78
N VAL A 170 -1.61 -8.21 3.77
CA VAL A 170 -2.33 -7.39 2.80
C VAL A 170 -3.09 -8.31 1.86
N THR A 171 -4.41 -8.13 1.78
CA THR A 171 -5.31 -8.94 0.92
C THR A 171 -6.07 -8.09 -0.09
N GLY A 172 -5.78 -6.79 -0.14
CA GLY A 172 -6.39 -5.88 -1.09
C GLY A 172 -5.88 -4.46 -0.93
N GLY A 173 -6.29 -3.59 -1.84
CA GLY A 173 -5.87 -2.20 -1.81
C GLY A 173 -6.62 -1.35 -2.83
N LYS A 174 -6.49 -0.04 -2.69
CA LYS A 174 -7.02 0.93 -3.64
C LYS A 174 -6.29 2.25 -3.54
N LEU A 175 -6.37 3.02 -4.61
CA LEU A 175 -6.06 4.45 -4.56
C LEU A 175 -7.27 5.23 -4.07
N GLY A 176 -7.04 6.43 -3.55
CA GLY A 176 -8.10 7.37 -3.17
C GLY A 176 -7.64 8.81 -3.36
N VAL A 177 -8.59 9.75 -3.28
CA VAL A 177 -8.27 11.18 -3.29
C VAL A 177 -8.76 11.82 -1.99
N GLU A 178 -7.84 12.36 -1.20
CA GLU A 178 -8.15 13.09 0.03
C GLU A 178 -7.50 14.46 0.03
N LYS A 179 -8.30 15.51 0.26
CA LYS A 179 -7.82 16.90 0.29
C LYS A 179 -6.97 17.27 -0.94
N GLY A 180 -7.31 16.70 -2.09
CA GLY A 180 -6.62 16.90 -3.37
C GLY A 180 -5.31 16.12 -3.54
N LYS A 181 -4.96 15.22 -2.61
CA LYS A 181 -3.82 14.31 -2.71
C LYS A 181 -4.28 12.88 -3.00
N ILE A 182 -3.47 12.18 -3.79
CA ILE A 182 -3.57 10.75 -4.04
C ILE A 182 -3.08 10.01 -2.81
N ILE A 183 -3.88 9.09 -2.29
CA ILE A 183 -3.54 8.25 -1.15
C ILE A 183 -3.61 6.78 -1.54
N LEU A 184 -2.84 5.94 -0.84
CA LEU A 184 -2.94 4.49 -0.90
C LEU A 184 -3.72 4.00 0.32
N ARG A 185 -4.72 3.14 0.13
CA ARG A 185 -5.38 2.42 1.22
C ARG A 185 -5.23 0.93 1.01
N LEU A 186 -4.93 0.21 2.08
CA LEU A 186 -4.74 -1.22 2.06
C LEU A 186 -5.83 -1.92 2.86
N LYS A 187 -6.18 -3.13 2.43
CA LYS A 187 -7.01 -4.06 3.17
C LYS A 187 -6.09 -5.08 3.82
N TYR A 188 -6.18 -5.19 5.14
CA TYR A 188 -5.44 -6.15 5.92
C TYR A 188 -6.36 -7.25 6.41
N SER A 189 -5.88 -8.48 6.37
CA SER A 189 -6.60 -9.63 6.89
C SER A 189 -5.75 -10.42 7.87
N LEU A 190 -6.43 -10.85 8.93
CA LEU A 190 -5.96 -11.85 9.86
C LEU A 190 -6.38 -13.21 9.33
N LEU A 191 -5.42 -14.13 9.22
CA LEU A 191 -5.68 -15.48 8.74
C LEU A 191 -5.81 -16.47 9.91
N ASN A 192 -6.59 -17.53 9.68
CA ASN A 192 -6.40 -18.79 10.38
C ASN A 192 -5.52 -19.68 9.49
N TYR A 193 -4.47 -20.21 10.10
CA TYR A 193 -3.52 -21.14 9.48
C TYR A 193 -3.97 -22.58 9.75
#